data_AF-A0A962X5R0-F1
#
_entry.id   AF-A0A962X5R0-F1
#
_cell.length_a   1.000
_cell.length_b   1.000
_cell.length_c   1.000
_cell.angle_alpha   90.00
_cell.angle_beta   90.00
_cell.angle_gamma   90.00
#
_symmetry.space_group_name_H-M   'P 1'
#
loop_
_entity.id
_entity.type
_entity.pdbx_description
1 polymer ?
#
loop_
_entity_poly.entity_id
_entity_poly.type
_entity_poly.pdbx_seq_one_letter_code
_entity_poly.pdbx_strand_id
1 'polypeptide(L)' 'MSVPSNLPVWQELQAHHDAIANLHLRDLFAADPGRFTTFSRRFGDLLVDFSKHRITGETLGLLT' A
#
# COMPACT_ATOMS: atom_id res chain seq x y z
N MET A 1 -9.56 9.73 -24.72
CA MET A 1 -8.79 9.01 -23.70
C MET A 1 -8.45 10.00 -22.59
N SER A 2 -8.87 9.75 -21.35
CA SER A 2 -8.42 10.54 -20.20
C SER A 2 -7.02 10.10 -19.80
N VAL A 3 -6.13 11.05 -19.47
CA VAL A 3 -4.83 10.72 -18.89
C VAL A 3 -5.06 10.35 -17.42
N PRO A 4 -4.67 9.13 -16.97
CA PRO A 4 -4.93 8.69 -15.59
C PRO A 4 -4.39 9.65 -14.52
N SER A 5 -3.27 10.34 -14.81
CA SER A 5 -2.67 11.33 -13.92
C SER A 5 -3.54 12.55 -13.62
N ASN A 6 -4.60 12.77 -14.41
CA ASN A 6 -5.51 13.89 -14.22
C ASN A 6 -6.72 13.52 -13.35
N LEU A 7 -6.88 12.24 -12.97
CA LEU A 7 -7.96 11.81 -12.09
C LEU A 7 -7.70 12.30 -10.65
N PRO A 8 -8.73 12.71 -9.89
CA PRO A 8 -8.56 13.10 -8.49
C PRO A 8 -7.85 12.04 -7.65
N VAL A 9 -8.21 10.76 -7.81
CA VAL A 9 -7.58 9.64 -7.11
C VAL A 9 -6.07 9.53 -7.37
N TRP A 10 -5.60 9.94 -8.56
CA TRP A 10 -4.17 9.96 -8.85
C TRP A 10 -3.45 11.04 -8.05
N GLN A 11 -4.08 12.21 -7.89
CA GLN A 11 -3.54 13.30 -7.08
C GLN A 11 -3.48 12.91 -5.60
N GLU A 12 -4.51 12.20 -5.11
CA GLU A 12 -4.53 11.64 -3.76
C GLU A 12 -3.43 10.59 -3.55
N LEU A 13 -3.24 9.68 -4.51
CA LEU A 13 -2.14 8.70 -4.48
C LEU A 13 -0.76 9.38 -4.49
N GLN A 14 -0.59 10.45 -5.25
CA GLN A 14 0.67 11.22 -5.28
C GLN A 14 0.93 11.89 -3.93
N ALA A 15 -0.07 12.56 -3.35
CA ALA A 15 0.05 13.17 -2.03
C ALA A 15 0.36 12.12 -0.95
N HIS A 16 -0.31 10.97 -1.00
CA HIS A 16 -0.03 9.85 -0.09
C HIS A 16 1.38 9.30 -0.26
N HIS A 17 1.83 9.11 -1.50
CA HIS A 17 3.20 8.70 -1.81
C HIS A 17 4.20 9.64 -1.13
N ASP A 18 4.04 10.95 -1.30
CA ASP A 18 4.97 11.94 -0.76
C ASP A 18 5.00 11.90 0.78
N ALA A 19 3.86 11.64 1.42
CA ALA A 19 3.76 11.47 2.87
C ALA A 19 4.49 10.22 3.39
N ILE A 20 4.47 9.11 2.64
CA ILE A 20 5.06 7.84 3.07
C ILE A 20 6.43 7.54 2.45
N ALA A 21 6.93 8.40 1.53
CA ALA A 21 8.12 8.16 0.71
C ALA A 21 9.40 7.87 1.50
N ASN A 22 9.47 8.35 2.74
CA ASN A 22 10.64 8.15 3.61
C ASN A 22 10.47 7.04 4.64
N LEU A 23 9.30 6.37 4.69
CA LEU A 23 9.10 5.24 5.59
C LEU A 23 9.99 4.06 5.20
N HIS A 24 10.68 3.49 6.17
CA HIS A 24 11.40 2.23 5.97
C HIS A 24 10.50 1.05 6.28
N LEU A 25 10.66 -0.02 5.51
CA LEU A 25 9.89 -1.24 5.70
C LEU A 25 10.08 -1.83 7.10
N ARG A 26 11.29 -1.68 7.68
CA ARG A 26 11.58 -2.12 9.05
C ARG A 26 10.69 -1.40 10.08
N ASP A 27 10.49 -0.11 9.92
CA ASP A 27 9.64 0.69 10.82
C ASP A 27 8.17 0.32 10.65
N LEU A 28 7.74 0.05 9.41
CA LEU A 28 6.38 -0.44 9.13
C LEU A 28 6.08 -1.78 9.80
N PHE A 29 7.05 -2.71 9.81
CA PHE A 29 6.92 -3.99 10.53
C PHE A 29 7.02 -3.83 12.05
N ALA A 30 7.85 -2.89 12.53
CA ALA A 30 7.96 -2.62 13.97
C ALA A 30 6.67 -1.99 14.53
N ALA A 31 6.02 -1.11 13.75
CA ALA A 31 4.79 -0.44 14.15
C ALA A 31 3.54 -1.33 14.04
N ASP A 32 3.53 -2.32 13.14
CA ASP A 32 2.42 -3.25 12.95
C ASP A 32 2.89 -4.72 12.97
N PRO A 33 2.85 -5.39 14.14
CA PRO A 33 3.15 -6.81 14.24
C PRO A 33 2.21 -7.71 13.41
N GLY A 34 1.01 -7.24 13.08
CA GLY A 34 0.01 -7.93 12.27
C GLY A 34 0.17 -7.73 10.76
N ARG A 35 1.19 -6.98 10.32
CA ARG A 35 1.36 -6.53 8.93
C ARG A 35 1.30 -7.65 7.91
N PHE A 36 1.94 -8.80 8.18
CA PHE A 36 1.90 -9.94 7.27
C PHE A 36 0.46 -10.40 6.99
N THR A 37 -0.35 -10.53 8.03
CA THR A 37 -1.75 -10.96 7.92
C THR A 37 -2.59 -9.91 7.17
N THR A 38 -2.40 -8.63 7.48
CA THR A 38 -3.14 -7.52 6.84
C THR A 38 -2.84 -7.41 5.34
N PHE A 39 -1.56 -7.55 4.97
CA PHE A 39 -1.06 -7.32 3.61
C PHE A 39 -0.66 -8.62 2.89
N SER A 40 -1.34 -9.72 3.20
CA SER A 40 -1.27 -10.95 2.41
C SER A 40 -2.66 -11.41 2.01
N ARG A 41 -2.76 -12.16 0.92
CA ARG A 41 -3.97 -12.85 0.49
C ARG A 41 -3.65 -14.30 0.16
N ARG A 42 -4.55 -15.22 0.52
CA ARG A 42 -4.43 -16.65 0.26
C ARG A 42 -5.55 -17.06 -0.69
N PHE A 43 -5.19 -17.74 -1.78
CA PHE A 43 -6.13 -18.30 -2.75
C PHE A 43 -5.81 -19.78 -2.93
N GLY A 44 -6.52 -20.65 -2.21
CA GLY A 44 -6.14 -22.07 -2.12
C GLY A 44 -4.72 -22.20 -1.56
N ASP A 45 -3.84 -22.86 -2.29
CA ASP A 45 -2.43 -23.01 -1.88
C ASP A 45 -1.55 -21.79 -2.21
N LEU A 46 -2.03 -20.85 -3.04
CA LEU A 46 -1.27 -19.68 -3.46
C LEU A 46 -1.30 -18.57 -2.39
N LEU A 47 -0.12 -18.21 -1.88
CA LEU A 47 0.07 -17.02 -1.03
C LEU A 47 0.58 -15.86 -1.86
N VAL A 48 -0.15 -14.74 -1.84
CA VAL A 48 0.33 -13.45 -2.34
C VAL A 48 0.62 -12.57 -1.14
N ASP A 49 1.91 -12.44 -0.82
CA ASP A 49 2.39 -11.59 0.28
C ASP A 49 2.92 -10.26 -0.28
N PHE A 50 2.19 -9.17 0.01
CA PHE A 50 2.58 -7.81 -0.33
C PHE A 50 2.95 -6.98 0.91
N SER A 51 3.10 -7.61 2.08
CA SER A 51 3.51 -6.96 3.34
C SER A 51 4.89 -6.30 3.26
N LYS A 52 5.72 -6.73 2.31
CA LYS A 52 7.08 -6.20 2.08
C LYS A 52 7.12 -4.97 1.15
N HIS A 53 5.97 -4.40 0.80
CA HIS A 53 5.89 -3.14 0.06
C HIS A 53 5.72 -1.96 1.01
N ARG A 54 6.12 -0.75 0.56
CA ARG A 54 5.89 0.51 1.26
C ARG A 54 4.45 0.97 1.06
N ILE A 55 3.55 0.30 1.77
CA ILE A 55 2.11 0.53 1.71
C ILE A 55 1.53 0.58 3.12
N THR A 56 0.45 1.34 3.28
CA THR A 56 -0.34 1.44 4.50
C THR A 56 -1.78 1.02 4.22
N GLY A 57 -2.63 0.99 5.24
CA GLY A 57 -4.07 0.77 5.04
C GLY A 57 -4.69 1.82 4.11
N GLU A 58 -4.25 3.08 4.24
CA GLU A 58 -4.63 4.18 3.34
C GLU A 58 -4.21 3.93 1.90
N THR A 59 -3.01 3.37 1.65
CA THR A 59 -2.59 3.01 0.29
C THR A 59 -3.59 2.06 -0.37
N LEU A 60 -4.11 1.07 0.37
CA LEU A 60 -5.10 0.14 -0.18
C LEU A 60 -6.43 0.84 -0.43
N GLY A 61 -6.88 1.72 0.47
CA GLY A 61 -8.12 2.48 0.30
C GLY A 61 -8.12 3.40 -0.93
N LEU A 62 -6.95 3.94 -1.31
CA LEU A 62 -6.80 4.78 -2.51
C LEU A 62 -6.68 3.98 -3.82
N LEU A 63 -6.42 2.67 -3.76
CA LEU A 63 -6.21 1.80 -4.93
C LEU A 63 -7.42 0.92 -5.29
N THR A 64 -8.50 0.96 -4.51
CA THR A 64 -9.70 0.12 -4.67
C THR A 64 -10.93 0.96 -4.90
#